data_AF-A0A963FGH1-F1
#
_entry.id   AF-A0A963FGH1-F1
#
_cell.length_a   1.000
_cell.length_b   1.000
_cell.length_c   1.000
_cell.angle_alpha   90.00
_cell.angle_beta   90.00
_cell.angle_gamma   90.00
#
_symmetry.space_group_name_H-M   'P 1'
#
loop_
_entity.id
_entity.type
_entity.pdbx_description
1 polymer ?
#
loop_
_entity_poly.entity_id
_entity_poly.type
_entity_poly.pdbx_seq_one_letter_code
_entity_poly.pdbx_strand_id
1 'polypeptide(L)'
;MQQPCILLRMYLFTLFFLTALALGLGVQLWLLQRHRKAVETHREQVPDAFRERITLAEHQKAAAYTLSKTGLYRIELPLQTIPLLLLTLGGGIGMLQAFWIDLLASPLAAGIALILSAFLILGLFDLPFSVWRTFVLEKEFGFNRTTPARFIKDLVLQVLLLVALGTPLLWAILWLMQEAGELWWLAAWLVWIGFTLAITWLYPSLIAPLFNRFTPL
;
A
#
# COMPACT_ATOMS: atom_id res chain seq x y z
N MET A 1 11.39 2.36 -41.01
CA MET A 1 10.23 3.27 -40.80
C MET A 1 9.41 2.98 -39.53
N GLN A 2 9.67 1.92 -38.74
CA GLN A 2 8.90 1.60 -37.51
C GLN A 2 9.35 2.33 -36.22
N GLN A 3 10.58 2.85 -36.17
CA GLN A 3 11.14 3.53 -34.98
C GLN A 3 10.39 4.80 -34.50
N PRO A 4 9.95 5.74 -35.37
CA PRO A 4 9.30 6.97 -34.89
C PRO A 4 7.91 6.72 -34.29
N CYS A 5 7.20 5.69 -34.74
CA CYS A 5 5.85 5.37 -34.26
C CYS A 5 5.87 4.75 -32.85
N ILE A 6 6.89 3.93 -32.55
CA ILE A 6 7.09 3.32 -31.22
C ILE A 6 7.50 4.39 -30.19
N LEU A 7 8.41 5.29 -30.54
CA LEU A 7 8.84 6.40 -29.68
C LEU A 7 7.66 7.33 -29.34
N LEU A 8 6.82 7.66 -30.33
CA LEU A 8 5.61 8.45 -30.10
C LEU A 8 4.64 7.74 -29.15
N ARG A 9 4.40 6.44 -29.32
CA ARG A 9 3.51 5.64 -28.46
C ARG A 9 4.02 5.58 -27.01
N MET A 10 5.32 5.37 -26.83
CA MET A 10 5.96 5.36 -25.51
C MET A 10 5.87 6.73 -24.84
N TYR A 11 6.11 7.80 -25.58
CA TYR A 11 5.98 9.17 -25.08
C TYR A 11 4.53 9.49 -24.64
N LEU A 12 3.54 9.10 -25.46
CA LEU A 12 2.12 9.29 -25.13
C LEU A 12 1.72 8.54 -23.85
N PHE A 13 2.16 7.29 -23.70
CA PHE A 13 1.90 6.50 -22.49
C PHE A 13 2.53 7.13 -21.25
N THR A 14 3.80 7.54 -21.34
CA THR A 14 4.49 8.22 -20.23
C THR A 14 3.82 9.54 -19.86
N LEU A 15 3.41 10.34 -20.86
CA LEU A 15 2.69 11.59 -20.62
C LEU A 15 1.34 11.35 -19.94
N PHE A 16 0.59 10.35 -20.40
CA PHE A 16 -0.66 9.93 -19.79
C PHE A 16 -0.43 9.50 -18.33
N PHE A 17 0.54 8.63 -18.08
CA PHE A 17 0.89 8.16 -16.74
C PHE A 17 1.24 9.33 -15.80
N LEU A 18 2.14 10.23 -16.24
CA LEU A 18 2.55 11.40 -15.44
C LEU A 18 1.39 12.36 -15.18
N THR A 19 0.52 12.57 -16.17
CA THR A 19 -0.64 13.44 -16.03
C THR A 19 -1.67 12.81 -15.08
N ALA A 20 -1.96 11.52 -15.21
CA ALA A 20 -2.85 10.80 -14.30
C ALA A 20 -2.30 10.79 -12.86
N LEU A 21 -0.99 10.58 -12.69
CA LEU A 21 -0.32 10.63 -11.39
C LEU A 21 -0.39 12.03 -10.79
N ALA A 22 -0.06 13.07 -11.57
CA ALA A 22 -0.09 14.46 -11.11
C ALA A 22 -1.51 14.92 -10.76
N LEU A 23 -2.50 14.57 -11.57
CA LEU A 23 -3.91 14.87 -11.30
C LEU A 23 -4.40 14.12 -10.06
N GLY A 24 -4.10 12.83 -9.94
CA GLY A 24 -4.47 12.02 -8.78
C GLY A 24 -3.88 12.57 -7.48
N LEU A 25 -2.57 12.85 -7.47
CA LEU A 25 -1.87 13.47 -6.35
C LEU A 25 -2.45 14.85 -6.03
N GLY A 26 -2.69 15.68 -7.06
CA GLY A 26 -3.27 17.02 -6.91
C GLY A 26 -4.67 16.99 -6.29
N VAL A 27 -5.54 16.09 -6.75
CA VAL A 27 -6.89 15.90 -6.20
C VAL A 27 -6.82 15.44 -4.74
N GLN A 28 -5.96 14.47 -4.41
CA GLN A 28 -5.79 14.00 -3.05
C GLN A 28 -5.30 15.11 -2.11
N LEU A 29 -4.28 15.87 -2.51
CA LEU A 29 -3.77 17.01 -1.74
C LEU A 29 -4.84 18.10 -1.56
N TRP A 30 -5.61 18.38 -2.61
CA TRP A 30 -6.73 19.33 -2.54
C TRP A 30 -7.82 18.87 -1.56
N LEU A 31 -8.23 17.60 -1.62
CA LEU A 31 -9.21 17.02 -0.70
C LEU A 31 -8.73 17.07 0.75
N LEU A 32 -7.45 16.76 0.99
CA LEU A 32 -6.85 16.86 2.31
C LEU A 32 -6.87 18.30 2.83
N GLN A 33 -6.51 19.26 2.00
CA GLN A 33 -6.52 20.67 2.39
C GLN A 33 -7.94 21.15 2.70
N ARG A 34 -8.93 20.73 1.89
CA ARG A 34 -10.35 21.02 2.13
C ARG A 34 -10.83 20.43 3.44
N HIS A 35 -10.51 19.16 3.71
CA HIS A 35 -10.89 18.48 4.94
C HIS A 35 -10.26 19.14 6.16
N ARG A 36 -8.96 19.46 6.11
CA ARG A 36 -8.26 20.18 7.18
C ARG A 36 -8.91 21.52 7.51
N LYS A 37 -9.20 22.33 6.48
CA LYS A 37 -9.86 23.63 6.67
C LYS A 37 -11.22 23.47 7.33
N ALA A 38 -12.01 22.48 6.89
CA ALA A 38 -13.31 22.20 7.50
C ALA A 38 -13.18 21.82 8.99
N VAL A 39 -12.22 20.95 9.33
CA VAL A 39 -11.97 20.55 10.74
C VAL A 39 -11.52 21.75 11.57
N GLU A 40 -10.63 22.58 11.05
CA GLU A 40 -10.12 23.76 11.75
C GLU A 40 -11.21 24.80 12.00
N THR A 41 -12.10 25.05 11.04
CA THR A 41 -13.22 25.98 11.19
C THR A 41 -14.25 25.52 12.23
N HIS A 42 -14.47 24.20 12.38
CA HIS A 42 -15.54 23.66 13.24
C HIS A 42 -15.02 23.06 14.55
N ARG A 43 -13.75 23.22 14.90
CA ARG A 43 -13.16 22.64 16.13
C ARG A 43 -13.69 23.25 17.42
N GLU A 44 -14.20 24.48 17.38
CA GLU A 44 -14.62 25.22 18.57
C GLU A 44 -16.07 24.97 18.97
N GLN A 45 -16.84 24.25 18.16
CA GLN A 45 -18.24 23.98 18.42
C GLN A 45 -18.57 22.52 18.12
N VAL A 46 -19.15 21.85 19.12
CA VAL A 46 -19.73 20.52 18.93
C VAL A 46 -21.05 20.67 18.17
N PRO A 47 -21.29 19.92 17.09
CA PRO A 47 -22.56 19.96 16.38
C PRO A 47 -23.72 19.57 17.29
N ASP A 48 -24.88 20.21 17.09
CA ASP A 48 -26.05 20.16 17.97
C ASP A 48 -26.49 18.74 18.30
N ALA A 49 -26.46 17.85 17.30
CA ALA A 49 -26.82 16.44 17.44
C ALA A 49 -25.92 15.65 18.42
N PHE A 50 -24.73 16.15 18.75
CA PHE A 50 -23.73 15.45 19.57
C PHE A 50 -23.40 16.16 20.89
N ARG A 51 -23.92 17.37 21.14
CA ARG A 51 -23.59 18.18 22.32
C ARG A 51 -23.84 17.46 23.64
N GLU A 52 -24.85 16.58 23.70
CA GLU A 52 -25.21 15.84 24.92
C GLU A 52 -24.29 14.64 25.18
N ARG A 53 -23.53 14.18 24.18
CA ARG A 53 -22.72 12.95 24.27
C ARG A 53 -21.22 13.20 24.22
N ILE A 54 -20.80 14.32 23.63
CA ILE A 54 -19.40 14.65 23.38
C ILE A 54 -19.11 16.01 24.00
N THR A 55 -18.15 16.04 24.91
CA THR A 55 -17.67 17.30 25.48
C THR A 55 -16.89 18.10 24.44
N LEU A 56 -16.84 19.43 24.60
CA LEU A 56 -16.04 20.28 23.73
C LEU A 56 -14.55 19.88 23.73
N ALA A 57 -14.02 19.48 24.89
CA ALA A 57 -12.63 19.04 25.02
C ALA A 57 -12.35 17.77 24.20
N GLU A 58 -13.25 16.80 24.20
CA GLU A 58 -13.13 15.57 23.39
C GLU A 58 -13.22 15.87 21.90
N HIS A 59 -14.13 16.76 21.50
CA HIS A 59 -14.24 17.22 20.10
C HIS A 59 -12.97 17.94 19.64
N GLN A 60 -12.43 18.83 20.47
CA GLN A 60 -11.16 19.52 20.19
C GLN A 60 -9.97 18.55 20.11
N LYS A 61 -9.92 17.54 21.00
CA LYS A 61 -8.90 16.48 20.94
C LYS A 61 -9.00 15.68 19.64
N ALA A 62 -10.22 15.33 19.21
CA ALA A 62 -10.45 14.63 17.94
C ALA A 62 -10.08 15.50 16.72
N ALA A 63 -10.38 16.80 16.77
CA ALA A 63 -9.98 17.76 15.73
C ALA A 63 -8.46 17.88 15.66
N ALA A 64 -7.76 18.03 16.80
CA ALA A 64 -6.31 18.09 16.87
C ALA A 64 -5.66 16.81 16.31
N TYR A 65 -6.16 15.63 16.69
CA TYR A 65 -5.70 14.35 16.14
C TYR A 65 -5.85 14.29 14.62
N THR A 66 -7.00 14.70 14.11
CA THR A 66 -7.28 14.73 12.67
C THR A 66 -6.33 15.69 11.94
N LEU A 67 -6.04 16.86 12.52
CA LEU A 67 -5.09 17.83 11.96
C LEU A 67 -3.65 17.29 12.01
N SER A 68 -3.22 16.60 13.06
CA SER A 68 -1.88 15.98 13.08
C SER A 68 -1.79 14.86 12.04
N LYS A 69 -2.80 13.98 11.97
CA LYS A 69 -2.84 12.84 11.03
C LYS A 69 -2.84 13.26 9.58
N THR A 70 -3.71 14.20 9.22
CA THR A 70 -3.75 14.75 7.85
C THR A 70 -2.49 15.55 7.52
N GLY A 71 -1.81 16.10 8.51
CA GLY A 71 -0.54 16.82 8.34
C GLY A 71 0.57 15.88 7.92
N LEU A 72 0.70 14.74 8.60
CA LEU A 72 1.62 13.66 8.22
C LEU A 72 1.30 13.15 6.81
N TYR A 73 0.03 12.81 6.55
CA TYR A 73 -0.37 12.24 5.26
C TYR A 73 -0.10 13.18 4.08
N ARG A 74 -0.21 14.50 4.27
CA ARG A 74 0.12 15.51 3.25
C ARG A 74 1.61 15.50 2.87
N ILE A 75 2.50 15.13 3.77
CA ILE A 75 3.94 15.03 3.54
C ILE A 75 4.29 13.63 2.98
N GLU A 76 3.69 12.60 3.56
CA GLU A 76 3.87 11.20 3.17
C GLU A 76 3.47 10.96 1.71
N LEU A 77 2.33 11.50 1.28
CA LEU A 77 1.76 11.24 -0.05
C LEU A 77 2.72 11.57 -1.22
N PRO A 78 3.29 12.79 -1.36
CA PRO A 78 4.26 13.07 -2.42
C PRO A 78 5.54 12.25 -2.27
N LEU A 79 6.01 11.99 -1.04
CA LEU A 79 7.22 11.19 -0.82
C LEU A 79 7.03 9.73 -1.26
N GLN A 80 5.85 9.15 -1.06
CA GLN A 80 5.51 7.81 -1.55
C GLN A 80 5.41 7.74 -3.08
N THR A 81 5.22 8.86 -3.79
CA THR A 81 5.27 8.84 -5.27
C THR A 81 6.70 8.71 -5.82
N ILE A 82 7.71 9.07 -5.04
CA ILE A 82 9.12 9.00 -5.45
C ILE A 82 9.54 7.56 -5.78
N PRO A 83 9.39 6.55 -4.90
CA PRO A 83 9.80 5.19 -5.23
C PRO A 83 9.00 4.61 -6.41
N LEU A 84 7.74 4.99 -6.58
CA LEU A 84 6.95 4.62 -7.77
C LEU A 84 7.60 5.17 -9.05
N LEU A 85 7.98 6.45 -9.07
CA LEU A 85 8.64 7.08 -10.21
C LEU A 85 10.03 6.48 -10.47
N LEU A 86 10.80 6.20 -9.42
CA LEU A 86 12.12 5.57 -9.52
C LEU A 86 12.03 4.15 -10.08
N LEU A 87 11.06 3.35 -9.63
CA LEU A 87 10.85 2.01 -10.14
C LEU A 87 10.39 2.03 -11.61
N THR A 88 9.45 2.91 -11.95
CA THR A 88 8.85 2.94 -13.30
C THR A 88 9.69 3.71 -14.31
N LEU A 89 9.85 5.02 -14.14
CA LEU A 89 10.54 5.90 -15.08
C LEU A 89 12.05 5.99 -14.82
N GLY A 90 12.47 5.80 -13.58
CA GLY A 90 13.89 5.75 -13.19
C GLY A 90 14.60 4.46 -13.57
N GLY A 91 13.90 3.49 -14.19
CA GLY A 91 14.46 2.21 -14.62
C GLY A 91 14.63 1.18 -13.51
N GLY A 92 14.13 1.44 -12.29
CA GLY A 92 14.30 0.52 -11.16
C GLY A 92 13.71 -0.88 -11.39
N ILE A 93 12.58 -1.00 -12.10
CA ILE A 93 12.05 -2.32 -12.50
C ILE A 93 13.01 -3.03 -13.45
N GLY A 94 13.60 -2.34 -14.43
CA GLY A 94 14.58 -2.91 -15.34
C GLY A 94 15.85 -3.39 -14.62
N MET A 95 16.32 -2.60 -13.64
CA MET A 95 17.46 -2.99 -12.80
C MET A 95 17.17 -4.23 -11.96
N LEU A 96 15.99 -4.29 -11.31
CA LEU A 96 15.57 -5.47 -10.56
C LEU A 96 15.41 -6.69 -11.47
N GLN A 97 14.88 -6.50 -12.67
CA GLN A 97 14.71 -7.58 -13.64
C GLN A 97 16.05 -8.16 -14.05
N ALA A 98 17.02 -7.32 -14.43
CA ALA A 98 18.36 -7.77 -14.80
C ALA A 98 19.02 -8.52 -13.65
N PHE A 99 18.97 -7.95 -12.44
CA PHE A 99 19.52 -8.58 -11.24
C PHE A 99 18.98 -10.00 -11.00
N TRP A 100 17.65 -10.18 -11.08
CA TRP A 100 17.05 -11.49 -10.83
C TRP A 100 17.23 -12.48 -11.97
N ILE A 101 17.28 -12.03 -13.22
CA ILE A 101 17.58 -12.89 -14.37
C ILE A 101 19.02 -13.41 -14.29
N ASP A 102 19.98 -12.56 -13.92
CA ASP A 102 21.39 -12.96 -13.78
C ASP A 102 21.59 -13.93 -12.62
N LEU A 103 20.81 -13.77 -11.54
CA LEU A 103 20.92 -14.60 -10.33
C LEU A 103 20.14 -15.92 -10.41
N LEU A 104 19.00 -15.94 -11.09
CA LEU A 104 18.07 -17.09 -11.10
C LEU A 104 17.96 -17.68 -12.50
N ALA A 105 18.25 -18.99 -12.62
CA ALA A 105 18.19 -19.70 -13.89
C ALA A 105 16.77 -19.85 -14.47
N SER A 106 15.72 -19.73 -13.63
CA SER A 106 14.33 -19.88 -14.06
C SER A 106 13.70 -18.51 -14.36
N PRO A 107 13.21 -18.25 -15.59
CA PRO A 107 12.50 -17.01 -15.91
C PRO A 107 11.27 -16.77 -15.03
N LEU A 108 10.59 -17.86 -14.64
CA LEU A 108 9.44 -17.82 -13.75
C LEU A 108 9.87 -17.40 -12.34
N ALA A 109 10.94 -18.00 -11.80
CA ALA A 109 11.46 -17.61 -10.49
C ALA A 109 11.94 -16.15 -10.47
N ALA A 110 12.60 -15.69 -11.54
CA ALA A 110 13.01 -14.29 -11.70
C ALA A 110 11.81 -13.34 -11.71
N GLY A 111 10.73 -13.70 -12.40
CA GLY A 111 9.47 -12.93 -12.40
C GLY A 111 8.82 -12.82 -11.02
N ILE A 112 8.79 -13.92 -10.25
CA ILE A 112 8.29 -13.90 -8.87
C ILE A 112 9.18 -12.99 -8.00
N ALA A 113 10.50 -13.17 -8.06
CA ALA A 113 11.45 -12.42 -7.26
C ALA A 113 11.41 -10.92 -7.57
N LEU A 114 11.27 -10.55 -8.85
CA LEU A 114 11.03 -9.17 -9.29
C LEU A 114 9.82 -8.57 -8.56
N ILE A 115 8.66 -9.21 -8.66
CA ILE A 115 7.41 -8.67 -8.11
C ILE A 115 7.49 -8.56 -6.57
N LEU A 116 8.00 -9.59 -5.89
CA LEU A 116 8.16 -9.57 -4.44
C LEU A 116 9.16 -8.49 -4.00
N SER A 117 10.28 -8.34 -4.70
CA SER A 117 11.28 -7.30 -4.38
C SER A 117 10.72 -5.89 -4.57
N ALA A 118 9.92 -5.65 -5.61
CA ALA A 118 9.25 -4.37 -5.80
C ALA A 118 8.29 -4.05 -4.63
N PHE A 119 7.49 -5.02 -4.18
CA PHE A 119 6.63 -4.83 -3.00
C PHE A 119 7.42 -4.55 -1.73
N LEU A 120 8.53 -5.27 -1.51
CA LEU A 120 9.39 -5.07 -0.34
C LEU A 120 10.06 -3.71 -0.34
N ILE A 121 10.53 -3.24 -1.50
CA ILE A 121 11.12 -1.90 -1.65
C ILE A 121 10.07 -0.84 -1.32
N LEU A 122 8.87 -0.93 -1.91
CA LEU A 122 7.79 0.01 -1.61
C LEU A 122 7.42 0.01 -0.12
N GLY A 123 7.32 -1.17 0.51
CA GLY A 123 7.08 -1.29 1.96
C GLY A 123 8.20 -0.69 2.81
N LEU A 124 9.46 -0.79 2.37
CA LEU A 124 10.60 -0.17 3.05
C LEU A 124 10.55 1.35 3.02
N PHE A 125 10.11 1.94 1.89
CA PHE A 125 9.87 3.39 1.80
C PHE A 125 8.70 3.86 2.68
N ASP A 126 7.70 3.02 2.92
CA ASP A 126 6.59 3.32 3.83
C ASP A 126 6.95 3.20 5.33
N LEU A 127 7.93 2.34 5.64
CA LEU A 127 8.29 1.99 7.02
C LEU A 127 8.56 3.21 7.92
N PRO A 128 9.32 4.25 7.52
CA PRO A 128 9.55 5.42 8.37
C PRO A 128 8.27 6.15 8.76
N PHE A 129 7.31 6.26 7.82
CA PHE A 129 6.02 6.89 8.08
C PHE A 129 5.15 6.03 8.99
N SER A 130 5.17 4.71 8.82
CA SER A 130 4.49 3.77 9.71
C SER A 130 5.01 3.85 11.16
N VAL A 131 6.34 3.92 11.32
CA VAL A 131 6.99 4.12 12.63
C VAL A 131 6.58 5.47 13.24
N TRP A 132 6.63 6.55 12.46
CA TRP A 132 6.23 7.88 12.93
C TRP A 132 4.76 7.90 13.36
N ARG A 133 3.88 7.35 12.53
CA ARG A 133 2.44 7.25 12.79
C ARG A 133 2.17 6.51 14.11
N THR A 134 2.84 5.39 14.34
CA THR A 134 2.61 4.55 15.53
C THR A 134 3.23 5.14 16.80
N PHE A 135 4.52 5.52 16.75
CA PHE A 135 5.29 5.83 17.95
C PHE A 135 5.37 7.32 18.29
N VAL A 136 5.05 8.21 17.35
CA VAL A 136 4.96 9.65 17.58
C VAL A 136 3.50 10.06 17.61
N LEU A 137 2.81 9.94 16.48
CA LEU A 137 1.46 10.48 16.31
C LEU A 137 0.44 9.78 17.20
N GLU A 138 0.29 8.46 17.12
CA GLU A 138 -0.68 7.74 17.95
C GLU A 138 -0.33 7.80 19.44
N LYS A 139 0.97 7.85 19.76
CA LYS A 139 1.44 7.97 21.15
C LYS A 139 1.08 9.33 21.75
N GLU A 140 1.23 10.42 21.01
CA GLU A 140 0.89 11.79 21.44
C GLU A 140 -0.56 11.90 21.90
N PHE A 141 -1.49 11.23 21.21
CA PHE A 141 -2.92 11.27 21.54
C PHE A 141 -3.36 10.18 22.54
N GLY A 142 -2.44 9.31 22.96
CA GLY A 142 -2.69 8.21 23.89
C GLY A 142 -3.40 7.00 23.26
N PHE A 143 -3.36 6.87 21.93
CA PHE A 143 -3.98 5.77 21.20
C PHE A 143 -3.03 4.57 21.00
N ASN A 144 -1.72 4.80 21.02
CA ASN A 144 -0.75 3.73 20.81
C ASN A 144 -0.76 2.72 21.98
N ARG A 145 -1.06 1.46 21.67
CA ARG A 145 -0.96 0.30 22.58
C ARG A 145 0.09 -0.72 22.12
N THR A 146 0.85 -0.38 21.08
CA THR A 146 1.84 -1.24 20.43
C THR A 146 3.23 -0.97 20.98
N THR A 147 3.95 -2.04 21.33
CA THR A 147 5.36 -1.96 21.71
C THR A 147 6.27 -2.10 20.49
N PRO A 148 7.51 -1.58 20.51
CA PRO A 148 8.46 -1.77 19.41
C PRO A 148 8.68 -3.23 19.05
N ALA A 149 8.78 -4.13 20.04
CA ALA A 149 8.91 -5.57 19.81
C ALA A 149 7.71 -6.16 19.07
N ARG A 150 6.48 -5.75 19.43
CA ARG A 150 5.26 -6.19 18.73
C ARG A 150 5.22 -5.65 17.30
N PHE A 151 5.57 -4.38 17.10
CA PHE A 151 5.62 -3.76 15.78
C PHE A 151 6.56 -4.51 14.82
N ILE A 152 7.78 -4.83 15.28
CA ILE A 152 8.74 -5.59 14.46
C ILE A 152 8.27 -7.02 14.22
N LYS A 153 7.69 -7.69 15.23
CA LYS A 153 7.10 -9.02 15.06
C LYS A 153 6.02 -9.00 13.97
N ASP A 154 5.10 -8.04 14.04
CA ASP A 154 3.99 -7.92 13.10
C ASP A 154 4.50 -7.59 11.69
N LEU A 155 5.53 -6.75 11.55
CA LEU A 155 6.19 -6.47 10.28
C LEU A 155 6.81 -7.75 9.67
N VAL A 156 7.56 -8.52 10.46
CA VAL A 156 8.16 -9.79 10.00
C VAL A 156 7.07 -10.78 9.58
N LEU A 157 6.00 -10.92 10.37
CA LEU A 157 4.88 -11.79 10.01
C LEU A 157 4.19 -11.33 8.72
N GLN A 158 4.00 -10.03 8.50
CA GLN A 158 3.44 -9.51 7.25
C GLN A 158 4.32 -9.86 6.05
N VAL A 159 5.64 -9.70 6.16
CA VAL A 159 6.59 -10.08 5.09
C VAL A 159 6.55 -11.59 4.84
N LEU A 160 6.55 -12.40 5.89
CA LEU A 160 6.48 -13.86 5.77
C LEU A 160 5.18 -14.30 5.10
N LEU A 161 4.04 -13.69 5.44
CA LEU A 161 2.76 -13.99 4.80
C LEU A 161 2.74 -13.53 3.34
N LEU A 162 3.28 -12.35 3.04
CA LEU A 162 3.43 -11.87 1.65
C LEU A 162 4.22 -12.89 0.82
N VAL A 163 5.34 -13.39 1.34
CA VAL A 163 6.15 -14.40 0.62
C VAL A 163 5.43 -15.74 0.55
N ALA A 164 4.89 -16.24 1.68
CA ALA A 164 4.28 -17.56 1.77
C ALA A 164 3.00 -17.69 0.94
N LEU A 165 2.17 -16.65 0.87
CA LEU A 165 0.93 -16.64 0.11
C LEU A 165 1.11 -16.05 -1.29
N GLY A 166 1.93 -15.01 -1.42
CA GLY A 166 2.19 -14.34 -2.69
C GLY A 166 2.98 -15.21 -3.66
N THR A 167 4.02 -15.92 -3.20
CA THR A 167 4.83 -16.80 -4.06
C THR A 167 4.01 -17.85 -4.80
N PRO A 168 3.20 -18.71 -4.15
CA PRO A 168 2.42 -19.73 -4.87
C PRO A 168 1.36 -19.12 -5.79
N LEU A 169 0.77 -17.99 -5.41
CA LEU A 169 -0.19 -17.28 -6.26
C LEU A 169 0.49 -16.71 -7.52
N LEU A 170 1.62 -16.01 -7.35
CA LEU A 170 2.41 -15.48 -8.45
C LEU A 170 2.93 -16.60 -9.33
N TRP A 171 3.40 -17.70 -8.75
CA TRP A 171 3.81 -18.89 -9.48
C TRP A 171 2.68 -19.40 -10.39
N ALA A 172 1.48 -19.59 -9.85
CA ALA A 172 0.34 -20.10 -10.61
C ALA A 172 -0.05 -19.15 -11.75
N ILE A 173 -0.12 -17.84 -11.48
CA ILE A 173 -0.50 -16.83 -12.48
C ILE A 173 0.55 -16.74 -13.59
N LEU A 174 1.84 -16.63 -13.24
CA LEU A 174 2.92 -16.50 -14.21
C LEU A 174 3.11 -17.78 -15.03
N TRP A 175 2.91 -18.94 -14.41
CA TRP A 175 2.91 -20.23 -15.11
C TRP A 175 1.75 -20.33 -16.12
N LEU A 176 0.53 -19.97 -15.70
CA LEU A 176 -0.63 -19.95 -16.60
C LEU A 176 -0.41 -19.02 -17.78
N MET A 177 0.22 -17.87 -17.57
CA MET A 177 0.53 -16.92 -18.63
C MET A 177 1.48 -17.50 -19.69
N GLN A 178 2.29 -18.51 -19.34
CA GLN A 178 3.20 -19.20 -20.27
C GLN A 178 2.53 -20.39 -20.97
N GLU A 179 1.73 -21.17 -20.23
CA GLU A 179 1.27 -22.49 -20.70
C GLU A 179 -0.20 -22.55 -21.15
N ALA A 180 -1.08 -21.68 -20.65
CA ALA A 180 -2.54 -21.82 -20.84
C ALA A 180 -3.09 -21.26 -22.16
N GLY A 181 -2.21 -20.87 -23.10
CA GLY A 181 -2.58 -20.36 -24.42
C GLY A 181 -3.35 -19.02 -24.37
N GLU A 182 -4.20 -18.75 -25.36
CA GLU A 182 -4.91 -17.46 -25.50
C GLU A 182 -5.87 -17.15 -24.35
N LEU A 183 -6.41 -18.18 -23.68
CA LEU A 183 -7.37 -18.04 -22.58
C LEU A 183 -6.70 -18.03 -21.20
N TRP A 184 -5.37 -17.84 -21.12
CA TRP A 184 -4.64 -17.81 -19.85
C TRP A 184 -5.22 -16.82 -18.83
N TRP A 185 -5.74 -15.68 -19.30
CA TRP A 185 -6.30 -14.64 -18.44
C TRP A 185 -7.57 -15.12 -17.73
N LEU A 186 -8.38 -15.98 -18.35
CA LEU A 186 -9.57 -16.56 -17.75
C LEU A 186 -9.18 -17.58 -16.68
N ALA A 187 -8.17 -18.40 -16.95
CA ALA A 187 -7.62 -19.33 -15.96
C ALA A 187 -7.00 -18.59 -14.77
N ALA A 188 -6.21 -17.54 -15.02
CA ALA A 188 -5.63 -16.70 -13.96
C ALA A 188 -6.71 -16.01 -13.13
N TRP A 189 -7.80 -15.56 -13.76
CA TRP A 189 -8.96 -15.01 -13.07
C TRP A 189 -9.66 -16.04 -12.18
N LEU A 190 -9.84 -17.28 -12.64
CA LEU A 190 -10.39 -18.37 -11.82
C LEU A 190 -9.49 -18.69 -10.61
N VAL A 191 -8.17 -18.75 -10.81
CA VAL A 191 -7.19 -18.92 -9.72
C VAL A 191 -7.29 -17.76 -8.72
N TRP A 192 -7.37 -16.51 -9.21
CA TRP A 192 -7.51 -15.33 -8.37
C TRP A 192 -8.79 -15.35 -7.52
N ILE A 193 -9.92 -15.74 -8.11
CA ILE A 193 -11.17 -15.90 -7.37
C ILE A 193 -11.06 -17.01 -6.33
N GLY A 194 -10.56 -18.19 -6.72
CA GLY A 194 -10.38 -19.32 -5.80
C GLY A 194 -9.49 -18.95 -4.62
N PHE A 195 -8.37 -18.26 -4.89
CA PHE A 195 -7.49 -17.73 -3.86
C PHE A 195 -8.21 -16.71 -2.95
N THR A 196 -8.96 -15.76 -3.50
CA THR A 196 -9.69 -14.75 -2.72
C THR A 196 -10.75 -15.37 -1.81
N LEU A 197 -11.50 -16.36 -2.31
CA LEU A 197 -12.47 -17.12 -1.53
C LEU A 197 -11.78 -17.92 -0.42
N ALA A 198 -10.65 -18.56 -0.71
CA ALA A 198 -9.86 -19.26 0.29
C ALA A 198 -9.35 -18.31 1.38
N ILE A 199 -8.81 -17.14 1.01
CA ILE A 199 -8.35 -16.12 1.96
C ILE A 199 -9.49 -15.60 2.83
N THR A 200 -10.70 -15.46 2.30
CA THR A 200 -11.87 -14.99 3.06
C THR A 200 -12.13 -15.88 4.28
N TRP A 201 -11.93 -17.19 4.15
CA TRP A 201 -12.01 -18.13 5.27
C TRP A 201 -10.71 -18.27 6.06
N LEU A 202 -9.56 -18.30 5.37
CA LEU A 202 -8.23 -18.49 5.97
C LEU A 202 -7.83 -17.34 6.89
N TYR A 203 -8.26 -16.12 6.54
CA TYR A 203 -7.87 -14.92 7.26
C TYR A 203 -8.33 -14.92 8.73
N PRO A 204 -9.63 -15.01 9.06
CA PRO A 204 -10.07 -15.02 10.45
C PRO A 204 -9.63 -16.28 11.21
N SER A 205 -9.51 -17.42 10.53
CA SER A 205 -9.25 -18.72 11.16
C SER A 205 -7.77 -18.96 11.49
N LEU A 206 -6.85 -18.61 10.56
CA LEU A 206 -5.43 -18.94 10.68
C LEU A 206 -4.53 -17.70 10.68
N ILE A 207 -4.86 -16.66 9.92
CA ILE A 207 -3.95 -15.50 9.78
C ILE A 207 -4.11 -14.54 10.96
N ALA A 208 -5.34 -14.13 11.29
CA ALA A 208 -5.59 -13.16 12.35
C ALA A 208 -5.05 -13.62 13.74
N PRO A 209 -5.13 -14.91 14.12
CA PRO A 209 -4.54 -15.40 15.38
C PRO A 209 -3.01 -15.27 15.49
N LEU A 210 -2.29 -15.14 14.38
CA LEU A 210 -0.83 -14.93 14.42
C LEU A 210 -0.47 -13.54 14.98
N PHE A 211 -1.35 -12.57 14.74
CA PHE A 211 -1.20 -11.17 15.16
C PHE A 211 -1.87 -10.87 16.50
N ASN A 212 -2.95 -11.57 16.82
CA ASN A 212 -3.82 -11.25 17.94
C ASN A 212 -4.18 -12.49 18.78
N ARG A 213 -4.35 -12.27 20.08
CA ARG A 213 -4.89 -13.30 20.97
C ARG A 213 -6.41 -13.20 20.98
N PHE A 214 -7.08 -14.30 20.67
CA PHE A 214 -8.53 -14.41 20.79
C PHE A 214 -8.87 -15.10 22.11
N THR A 215 -9.74 -14.47 22.90
CA THR A 215 -10.32 -15.05 24.11
C THR A 215 -11.83 -15.15 23.95
N PRO A 216 -12.47 -16.24 24.40
CA PRO A 216 -13.92 -16.30 24.49
C PRO A 216 -14.48 -15.14 25.31
N LEU A 217 -15.69 -14.70 24.95
CA LEU A 217 -16.43 -13.65 25.68
C LEU A 217 -16.88 -14.14 27.06
#